data_AF-A0ABD4KVS6-F1
#
_entry.id   AF-A0ABD4KVS6-F1
#
_cell.length_a   1.000
_cell.length_b   1.000
_cell.length_c   1.000
_cell.angle_alpha   90.00
_cell.angle_beta   90.00
_cell.angle_gamma   90.00
#
_symmetry.space_group_name_H-M   'P 1'
#
loop_
_entity.id
_entity.type
_entity.pdbx_description
1 polymer ?
#
loop_
_entity_poly.entity_id
_entity_poly.type
_entity_poly.pdbx_seq_one_letter_code
_entity_poly.pdbx_strand_id
1 'polypeptide(L)'
;LSLSNSSFAEELDTFQYEGQSYDSVKSGLLAKGWKILPKEEYEQSIDDKNEEIVCGSGLMAICSVGFQNDSRQITFVVEKSGNQIIVLGEY
;
A
#
# COMPACT_ATOMS: atom_id res chain seq x y z
N LEU A 1 12.20 25.76 -30.83
CA LEU A 1 11.06 24.82 -30.85
C LEU A 1 11.28 23.82 -29.73
N SER A 2 10.27 23.71 -28.87
CA SER A 2 10.30 23.11 -27.54
C SER A 2 10.90 21.70 -27.49
N LEU A 3 11.75 21.46 -26.48
CA LEU A 3 12.07 20.11 -26.01
C LEU A 3 10.76 19.50 -25.48
N SER A 4 10.33 18.40 -26.10
CA SER A 4 9.22 17.60 -25.60
C SER A 4 9.68 16.90 -24.31
N ASN A 5 9.37 17.49 -23.16
CA ASN A 5 9.33 16.77 -21.88
C ASN A 5 8.15 15.78 -21.96
N SER A 6 8.36 14.66 -22.64
CA SER A 6 7.52 13.49 -22.48
C SER A 6 7.76 13.00 -21.07
N SER A 7 6.89 13.38 -20.14
CA SER A 7 6.84 12.77 -18.82
C SER A 7 6.51 11.30 -19.03
N PHE A 8 7.53 10.46 -19.10
CA PHE A 8 7.38 9.09 -18.62
C PHE A 8 6.88 9.26 -17.19
N ALA A 9 5.61 8.96 -16.96
CA ALA A 9 5.07 8.91 -15.62
C ALA A 9 5.91 7.88 -14.89
N GLU A 10 6.88 8.32 -14.06
CA GLU A 10 7.78 7.45 -13.29
C GLU A 10 6.93 6.31 -12.74
N GLU A 11 7.16 5.12 -13.27
CA GLU A 11 6.51 3.93 -12.77
C GLU A 11 7.00 3.77 -11.34
N LEU A 12 6.05 3.62 -10.40
CA LEU A 12 6.44 3.51 -9.02
C LEU A 12 7.13 2.16 -8.86
N ASP A 13 8.43 2.16 -8.60
CA ASP A 13 9.17 0.94 -8.28
C ASP A 13 8.70 0.44 -6.91
N THR A 14 7.81 -0.54 -6.88
CA THR A 14 7.20 -1.05 -5.65
C THR A 14 8.15 -1.92 -4.83
N PHE A 15 9.17 -2.52 -5.47
CA PHE A 15 10.20 -3.32 -4.80
C PHE A 15 10.97 -2.53 -3.75
N GLN A 16 11.11 -1.20 -3.94
CA GLN A 16 11.81 -0.36 -2.97
C GLN A 16 11.13 -0.37 -1.59
N TYR A 17 9.83 -0.73 -1.50
CA TYR A 17 9.05 -0.73 -0.26
C TYR A 17 9.11 -2.04 0.52
N GLU A 18 9.60 -3.13 -0.07
CA GLU A 18 9.71 -4.42 0.59
C GLU A 18 10.62 -4.34 1.83
N GLY A 19 10.17 -4.94 2.93
CA GLY A 19 10.86 -4.94 4.22
C GLY A 19 10.74 -3.64 5.02
N GLN A 20 10.11 -2.58 4.46
CA GLN A 20 9.87 -1.34 5.21
C GLN A 20 8.65 -1.43 6.11
N SER A 21 8.60 -0.58 7.14
CA SER A 21 7.40 -0.44 7.96
C SER A 21 6.27 0.20 7.17
N TYR A 22 5.07 -0.33 7.34
CA TYR A 22 3.85 0.17 6.72
C TYR A 22 3.65 1.67 6.97
N ASP A 23 3.86 2.14 8.20
CA ASP A 23 3.72 3.56 8.55
C ASP A 23 4.62 4.48 7.70
N SER A 24 5.85 4.03 7.42
CA SER A 24 6.80 4.79 6.59
C SER A 24 6.35 4.79 5.13
N VAL A 25 5.94 3.64 4.61
CA VAL A 25 5.43 3.49 3.24
C VAL A 25 4.17 4.32 3.03
N LYS A 26 3.19 4.20 3.93
CA LYS A 26 1.96 5.01 3.97
C LYS A 26 2.29 6.49 3.95
N SER A 27 3.12 6.96 4.88
CA SER A 27 3.48 8.39 4.96
C SER A 27 4.15 8.89 3.67
N GLY A 28 5.06 8.09 3.10
CA GLY A 28 5.74 8.42 1.84
C GLY A 28 4.80 8.46 0.63
N LEU A 29 3.87 7.51 0.52
CA LEU A 29 2.88 7.47 -0.55
C LEU A 29 1.89 8.65 -0.45
N LEU A 30 1.37 8.92 0.75
CA LEU A 30 0.49 10.06 1.00
C LEU A 30 1.18 11.40 0.65
N ALA A 31 2.46 11.55 0.99
CA ALA A 31 3.25 12.73 0.62
C ALA A 31 3.45 12.87 -0.90
N LYS A 32 3.42 11.76 -1.65
CA LYS A 32 3.46 11.72 -3.12
C LYS A 32 2.08 11.86 -3.77
N GLY A 33 1.03 12.15 -2.99
CA GLY A 33 -0.34 12.37 -3.49
C GLY A 33 -1.16 11.10 -3.68
N TRP A 34 -0.66 9.93 -3.26
CA TRP A 34 -1.48 8.72 -3.21
C TRP A 34 -2.53 8.84 -2.11
N LYS A 35 -3.62 8.11 -2.27
CA LYS A 35 -4.69 7.97 -1.29
C LYS A 35 -4.82 6.52 -0.91
N ILE A 36 -5.17 6.27 0.34
CA ILE A 36 -5.53 4.93 0.79
C ILE A 36 -6.87 4.54 0.17
N LEU A 37 -6.95 3.33 -0.37
CA LEU A 37 -8.23 2.74 -0.77
C LEU A 37 -8.96 2.30 0.50
N PRO A 38 -10.20 2.76 0.73
CA PRO A 38 -10.96 2.35 1.90
C PRO A 38 -11.28 0.86 1.83
N LYS A 39 -11.35 0.21 3.00
CA LYS A 39 -11.94 -1.12 3.08
C LYS A 39 -13.44 -1.08 2.83
N GLU A 40 -14.00 -2.20 2.39
CA GLU A 40 -15.44 -2.41 2.32
C GLU A 40 -16.04 -2.61 3.73
N GLU A 41 -17.33 -2.35 3.89
CA GLU A 41 -18.02 -2.40 5.19
C GLU A 41 -17.93 -3.78 5.85
N TYR A 42 -17.99 -4.85 5.04
CA TYR A 42 -17.96 -6.24 5.49
C TYR A 42 -16.55 -6.78 5.77
N GLU A 43 -15.50 -6.02 5.42
CA GLU A 43 -14.11 -6.44 5.58
C GLU A 43 -13.61 -6.24 7.02
N GLN A 44 -12.82 -7.21 7.50
CA GLN A 44 -12.19 -7.17 8.82
C GLN A 44 -10.79 -6.60 8.71
N SER A 45 -10.55 -5.54 9.47
CA SER A 45 -9.25 -4.91 9.58
C SER A 45 -8.28 -5.74 10.40
N ILE A 46 -6.98 -5.58 10.16
CA ILE A 46 -5.93 -6.21 10.96
C ILE A 46 -5.95 -5.75 12.42
N ASP A 47 -6.29 -4.48 12.66
CA ASP A 47 -6.54 -3.86 13.97
C ASP A 47 -7.19 -2.46 13.84
N ASP A 48 -7.61 -1.89 14.97
CA ASP A 48 -8.28 -0.58 15.06
C ASP A 48 -7.40 0.62 14.65
N LYS A 49 -6.07 0.44 14.59
CA LYS A 49 -5.15 1.53 14.23
C LYS A 49 -4.87 1.59 12.74
N ASN A 50 -5.03 0.46 12.06
CA ASN A 50 -4.78 0.29 10.63
C ASN A 50 -6.03 -0.32 9.98
N GLU A 51 -7.14 0.40 10.10
CA GLU A 51 -8.44 -0.07 9.63
C GLU A 51 -8.46 -0.35 8.12
N GLU A 52 -7.59 0.29 7.35
CA GLU A 52 -7.44 0.11 5.91
C GLU A 52 -6.74 -1.20 5.50
N ILE A 53 -6.07 -1.89 6.44
CA ILE A 53 -5.43 -3.17 6.16
C ILE A 53 -6.43 -4.27 6.42
N VAL A 54 -6.79 -5.02 5.37
CA VAL A 54 -7.77 -6.11 5.44
C VAL A 54 -7.06 -7.45 5.38
N CYS A 55 -7.45 -8.38 6.24
CA CYS A 55 -6.95 -9.75 6.21
C CYS A 55 -8.01 -10.70 5.68
N GLY A 56 -7.58 -11.68 4.87
CA GLY A 56 -8.42 -12.82 4.51
C GLY A 56 -8.80 -13.66 5.74
N SER A 57 -9.61 -14.69 5.51
CA SER A 57 -9.95 -15.67 6.56
C SER A 57 -9.11 -16.95 6.42
N GLY A 58 -8.70 -17.52 7.55
CA GLY A 58 -7.96 -18.78 7.61
C GLY A 58 -6.51 -18.65 8.11
N LEU A 59 -5.86 -19.79 8.34
CA LEU A 59 -4.52 -19.85 8.94
C LEU A 59 -3.40 -19.28 8.06
N MET A 60 -3.62 -19.26 6.74
CA MET A 60 -2.67 -18.73 5.75
C MET A 60 -3.24 -17.49 5.04
N ALA A 61 -4.14 -16.78 5.72
CA ALA A 61 -4.69 -15.55 5.18
C ALA A 61 -3.60 -14.49 5.03
N ILE A 62 -3.61 -13.82 3.88
CA ILE A 62 -2.79 -12.63 3.65
C ILE A 62 -3.52 -11.40 4.17
N CYS A 63 -2.75 -10.43 4.64
CA CYS A 63 -3.25 -9.09 4.91
C CYS A 63 -2.75 -8.15 3.82
N SER A 64 -3.60 -7.24 3.36
CA SER A 64 -3.24 -6.31 2.29
C SER A 64 -3.86 -4.94 2.46
N VAL A 65 -3.31 -3.97 1.75
CA VAL A 65 -3.76 -2.57 1.76
C VAL A 65 -3.55 -1.93 0.39
N GLY A 66 -4.59 -1.26 -0.08
CA GLY A 66 -4.61 -0.61 -1.39
C GLY A 66 -4.29 0.89 -1.31
N PHE A 67 -3.62 1.39 -2.34
CA PHE A 67 -3.39 2.81 -2.58
C PHE A 67 -3.78 3.16 -4.02
N GLN A 68 -4.28 4.38 -4.22
CA GLN A 68 -4.62 4.93 -5.52
C GLN A 68 -3.98 6.30 -5.75
N ASN A 69 -3.49 6.52 -6.97
CA ASN A 69 -3.08 7.84 -7.46
C ASN A 69 -3.52 7.99 -8.91
N ASP A 70 -4.43 8.93 -9.16
CA ASP A 70 -5.13 9.11 -10.44
C ASP A 70 -5.71 7.79 -10.96
N SER A 71 -5.16 7.27 -12.06
CA SER A 71 -5.55 6.01 -12.70
C SER A 71 -4.77 4.78 -12.24
N ARG A 72 -3.78 4.94 -11.35
CA ARG A 72 -2.95 3.85 -10.85
C ARG A 72 -3.46 3.36 -9.50
N GLN A 73 -3.43 2.05 -9.31
CA GLN A 73 -3.68 1.39 -8.03
C GLN A 73 -2.54 0.43 -7.73
N ILE A 74 -2.19 0.32 -6.46
CA ILE A 74 -1.18 -0.59 -5.96
C ILE A 74 -1.74 -1.23 -4.69
N THR A 75 -1.54 -2.54 -4.56
CA THR A 75 -1.92 -3.28 -3.36
C THR A 75 -0.68 -3.89 -2.75
N PHE A 76 -0.36 -3.53 -1.52
CA PHE A 76 0.74 -4.15 -0.78
C PHE A 76 0.23 -5.32 0.05
N VAL A 77 0.95 -6.43 0.01
CA VAL A 77 0.85 -7.49 1.03
C VAL A 77 1.66 -7.05 2.24
N VAL A 78 1.07 -7.21 3.42
CA VAL A 78 1.68 -6.82 4.68
C VAL A 78 1.59 -7.94 5.72
N GLU A 79 2.53 -7.94 6.64
CA GLU A 79 2.54 -8.86 7.77
C GLU A 79 2.76 -8.12 9.10
N LYS A 80 2.05 -8.56 10.13
CA LYS A 80 2.27 -8.09 11.50
C LYS A 80 3.45 -8.83 12.11
N SER A 81 4.52 -8.09 12.39
CA SER A 81 5.73 -8.58 13.06
C SER A 81 5.91 -7.87 14.40
N GLY A 82 5.48 -8.53 15.48
CA GLY A 82 5.41 -7.93 16.81
C GLY A 82 4.46 -6.74 16.86
N ASN A 83 4.98 -5.55 17.15
CA ASN A 83 4.21 -4.30 17.23
C ASN A 83 4.25 -3.49 15.93
N GLN A 84 4.87 -4.02 14.87
CA GLN A 84 5.00 -3.34 13.58
C GLN A 84 4.27 -4.12 12.50
N ILE A 85 3.92 -3.42 11.43
CA ILE A 85 3.41 -4.00 10.20
C ILE A 85 4.46 -3.74 9.12
N ILE A 86 4.87 -4.80 8.42
CA ILE A 86 5.94 -4.78 7.42
C ILE A 86 5.34 -5.04 6.05
N VAL A 87 5.78 -4.29 5.05
CA VAL A 87 5.42 -4.54 3.64
C VAL A 87 6.25 -5.72 3.12
N LEU A 88 5.58 -6.74 2.60
CA LEU A 88 6.21 -7.93 2.03
C LEU A 88 6.41 -7.83 0.51
N GLY A 89 5.63 -6.97 -0.16
CA GLY A 89 5.67 -6.78 -1.60
C GLY A 89 4.34 -6.27 -2.14
N GLU A 90 4.31 -6.01 -3.45
CA GLU A 90 3.07 -5.80 -4.19
C GLU A 90 2.38 -7.15 -4.48
N TYR A 91 1.05 -7.16 -4.49
CA TYR A 91 0.22 -8.34 -4.79
C TYR A 91 0.16 -8.66 -6.30
#